data_AF-A0A6L3ELW4-F1
#
_entry.id   AF-A0A6L3ELW4-F1
#
_cell.length_a   1.000
_cell.length_b   1.000
_cell.length_c   1.000
_cell.angle_alpha   90.00
_cell.angle_beta   90.00
_cell.angle_gamma   90.00
#
_symmetry.space_group_name_H-M   'P 1'
#
loop_
_entity.id
_entity.type
_entity.pdbx_description
1 polymer ?
#
loop_
_entity_poly.entity_id
_entity_poly.type
_entity_poly.pdbx_seq_one_letter_code
_entity_poly.pdbx_strand_id
1 'polypeptide(L)'
;MTGGVSSEIWRVTAGGRVFCVKRALSKLKVTADWFAPVERNRYEVAWYESANELVPGSAPRVLAHDDDAMLCAMEYMDPESHRLWKSELLGGRANPRHAAQTGTRLGRIHARAATSESIKARFPRADIFQDIRLEPYLVATAERHSNLEGELLSLSRRTAETTLTMIHGDVSPK
;
A
#
# COMPACT_ATOMS: atom_id res chain seq x y z
N MET A 1 14.86 5.71 -7.54
CA MET A 1 14.97 4.38 -6.90
C MET A 1 14.23 3.36 -7.76
N THR A 2 14.68 2.11 -7.83
CA THR A 2 14.02 1.05 -8.61
C THR A 2 13.29 0.07 -7.68
N GLY A 3 12.08 -0.37 -8.04
CA GLY A 3 11.41 -1.47 -7.32
C GLY A 3 9.87 -1.46 -7.35
N GLY A 4 9.23 -0.31 -7.60
CA GLY A 4 7.78 -0.19 -7.72
C GLY A 4 7.30 -0.21 -9.16
N VAL A 5 6.24 -0.97 -9.45
CA VAL A 5 5.58 -0.98 -10.78
C VAL A 5 4.47 0.05 -10.91
N SER A 6 3.89 0.48 -9.78
CA SER A 6 2.73 1.37 -9.76
C SER A 6 3.10 2.84 -9.58
N SER A 7 4.33 3.18 -9.23
CA SER A 7 4.69 4.57 -8.92
C SER A 7 6.08 4.91 -9.42
N GLU A 8 6.29 6.20 -9.67
CA GLU A 8 7.62 6.76 -9.72
C GLU A 8 8.07 7.17 -8.34
N ILE A 9 9.33 6.90 -8.02
CA ILE A 9 9.90 7.13 -6.70
C ILE A 9 11.29 7.74 -6.85
N TRP A 10 11.43 8.97 -6.36
CA TRP A 10 12.67 9.73 -6.42
C TRP A 10 13.22 9.95 -5.02
N ARG A 11 14.53 9.75 -4.87
CA ARG A 11 15.28 10.31 -3.74
C ARG A 11 15.62 11.74 -4.10
N VAL A 12 15.25 12.69 -3.25
CA VAL A 12 15.54 14.11 -3.47
C VAL A 12 16.44 14.60 -2.35
N THR A 13 17.51 15.31 -2.74
CA THR A 13 18.38 16.02 -1.81
C THR A 13 18.31 17.51 -2.15
N ALA A 14 17.74 18.30 -1.25
CA ALA A 14 17.53 19.73 -1.45
C ALA A 14 17.51 20.46 -0.10
N GLY A 15 18.08 21.66 -0.03
CA GLY A 15 18.07 22.49 1.17
C GLY A 15 18.66 21.79 2.41
N GLY A 16 19.68 20.95 2.24
CA GLY A 16 20.28 20.15 3.32
C GLY A 16 19.43 18.99 3.83
N ARG A 17 18.31 18.67 3.18
CA ARG A 17 17.40 17.57 3.56
C ARG A 17 17.41 16.47 2.51
N VAL A 18 17.13 15.24 2.96
CA VAL A 18 16.90 14.08 2.09
C VAL A 18 15.46 13.60 2.32
N PHE A 19 14.70 13.44 1.24
CA PHE A 19 13.33 12.96 1.28
C PHE A 19 13.00 12.14 0.03
N CYS A 20 11.85 11.47 0.06
CA CYS A 20 11.33 10.70 -1.05
C CYS A 20 10.17 11.45 -1.70
N VAL A 21 10.12 11.51 -3.03
CA VAL A 21 8.91 11.94 -3.76
C VAL A 21 8.33 10.74 -4.46
N LYS A 22 7.03 10.54 -4.32
CA LYS A 22 6.28 9.44 -4.91
C LYS A 22 5.13 9.98 -5.73
N ARG A 23 5.00 9.51 -6.97
CA ARG A 23 3.90 9.87 -7.89
C ARG A 23 3.23 8.62 -8.45
N ALA A 24 1.91 8.60 -8.41
CA ALA A 24 1.12 7.51 -8.99
C ALA A 24 1.21 7.51 -10.52
N LEU A 25 1.38 6.32 -11.12
CA LEU A 25 1.29 6.12 -12.56
C LEU A 25 -0.13 5.67 -12.96
N SER A 26 -0.64 6.18 -14.08
CA SER A 26 -1.91 5.71 -14.64
C SER A 26 -1.77 4.31 -15.25
N LYS A 27 -0.68 4.05 -15.97
CA LYS A 27 -0.30 2.72 -16.48
C LYS A 27 0.81 2.11 -15.63
N LEU A 28 0.61 0.89 -15.16
CA LEU A 28 1.59 0.15 -14.35
C LEU A 28 2.75 -0.34 -15.23
N LYS A 29 3.97 -0.34 -14.68
CA LYS A 29 5.19 -0.83 -15.32
C LYS A 29 5.27 -2.37 -15.24
N VAL A 30 4.29 -3.04 -15.84
CA VAL A 30 4.19 -4.50 -15.97
C VAL A 30 4.00 -4.90 -17.44
N THR A 31 4.14 -6.19 -17.76
CA THR A 31 3.96 -6.68 -19.14
C THR A 31 2.51 -6.57 -19.62
N ALA A 32 1.55 -6.76 -18.72
CA ALA A 32 0.13 -6.61 -19.04
C ALA A 32 -0.27 -5.13 -19.12
N ASP A 33 -1.30 -4.82 -19.90
CA ASP A 33 -1.87 -3.48 -19.99
C ASP A 33 -2.79 -3.20 -18.79
N TRP A 34 -2.17 -2.94 -17.64
CA TRP A 34 -2.89 -2.57 -16.42
C TRP A 34 -2.88 -1.07 -16.15
N PHE A 35 -4.08 -0.56 -15.87
CA PHE A 35 -4.32 0.83 -15.54
C PHE A 35 -4.93 0.92 -14.14
N ALA A 36 -4.59 2.00 -13.43
CA ALA A 36 -5.18 2.29 -12.13
C ALA A 36 -5.37 3.80 -11.97
N PRO A 37 -6.47 4.24 -11.33
CA PRO A 37 -6.69 5.66 -11.03
C PRO A 37 -5.51 6.26 -10.27
N VAL A 38 -5.04 7.44 -10.69
CA VAL A 38 -3.91 8.13 -10.05
C VAL A 38 -4.31 8.76 -8.72
N GLU A 39 -5.61 9.02 -8.55
CA GLU A 39 -6.28 9.48 -7.32
C GLU A 39 -6.00 8.58 -6.12
N ARG A 40 -5.55 7.33 -6.35
CA ARG A 40 -5.06 6.46 -5.28
C ARG A 40 -3.94 7.09 -4.45
N ASN A 41 -3.20 8.06 -4.99
CA ASN A 41 -2.18 8.78 -4.23
C ASN A 41 -2.78 9.49 -3.01
N ARG A 42 -3.98 10.06 -3.14
CA ARG A 42 -4.75 10.67 -2.04
C ARG A 42 -4.98 9.68 -0.90
N TYR A 43 -5.38 8.46 -1.25
CA TYR A 43 -5.68 7.42 -0.28
C TYR A 43 -4.41 6.81 0.32
N GLU A 44 -3.31 6.77 -0.42
CA GLU A 44 -2.00 6.39 0.12
C GLU A 44 -1.51 7.40 1.17
N VAL A 45 -1.60 8.70 0.87
CA VAL A 45 -1.29 9.78 1.83
C VAL A 45 -2.20 9.69 3.05
N ALA A 46 -3.52 9.58 2.84
CA ALA A 46 -4.47 9.44 3.92
C ALA A 46 -4.20 8.21 4.79
N TRP A 47 -3.80 7.08 4.18
CA TRP A 47 -3.44 5.89 4.93
C TRP A 47 -2.18 6.10 5.76
N TYR A 48 -1.12 6.72 5.23
CA TYR A 48 0.10 7.03 6.01
C TYR A 48 -0.19 7.93 7.21
N GLU A 49 -0.99 8.97 7.02
CA GLU A 49 -1.38 9.89 8.09
C GLU A 49 -2.24 9.19 9.14
N SER A 50 -3.30 8.50 8.74
CA SER A 50 -4.17 7.77 9.67
C SER A 50 -3.44 6.63 10.38
N ALA A 51 -2.57 5.88 9.70
CA ALA A 51 -1.78 4.83 10.33
C ALA A 51 -0.83 5.41 11.41
N ASN A 52 -0.18 6.54 11.15
CA ASN A 52 0.69 7.20 12.13
C ASN A 52 -0.08 7.86 13.28
N GLU A 53 -1.27 8.39 13.03
CA GLU A 53 -2.16 8.90 14.09
C GLU A 53 -2.59 7.74 15.02
N LEU A 54 -3.02 6.63 14.43
CA LEU A 54 -3.48 5.47 15.18
C LEU A 54 -2.33 4.72 15.86
N VAL A 55 -1.18 4.58 15.22
CA VAL A 55 0.00 3.86 15.72
C VAL A 55 1.25 4.60 15.26
N PRO A 56 1.81 5.50 16.08
CA PRO A 56 2.98 6.30 15.70
C PRO A 56 4.18 5.46 15.25
N GLY A 57 4.82 5.85 14.14
CA GLY A 57 5.97 5.17 13.57
C GLY A 57 5.62 3.87 12.82
N SER A 58 4.35 3.71 12.44
CA SER A 58 3.89 2.57 11.62
C SER A 58 4.04 2.81 10.12
N ALA A 59 4.15 4.08 9.69
CA ALA A 59 4.31 4.49 8.30
C ALA A 59 5.31 5.66 8.18
N PRO A 60 5.89 5.91 6.98
CA PRO A 60 6.67 7.12 6.74
C PRO A 60 5.86 8.38 7.00
N ARG A 61 6.51 9.41 7.54
CA ARG A 61 5.84 10.70 7.72
C ARG A 61 5.69 11.41 6.37
N VAL A 62 4.47 11.86 6.06
CA VAL A 62 4.19 12.72 4.91
C VAL A 62 4.72 14.13 5.20
N LEU A 63 5.44 14.71 4.25
CA LEU A 63 6.04 16.04 4.34
C LEU A 63 5.27 17.07 3.53
N ALA A 64 4.72 16.66 2.39
CA ALA A 64 3.85 17.46 1.53
C ALA A 64 3.04 16.54 0.61
N HIS A 65 1.89 17.01 0.15
CA HIS A 65 1.06 16.36 -0.85
C HIS A 65 0.60 17.42 -1.84
N ASP A 66 0.78 17.15 -3.12
CA ASP A 66 0.26 17.95 -4.22
C ASP A 66 -0.84 17.12 -4.89
N ASP A 67 -2.07 17.54 -4.60
CA ASP A 67 -3.28 16.84 -4.98
C ASP A 67 -3.53 16.89 -6.49
N ASP A 68 -3.16 18.00 -7.14
CA ASP A 68 -3.37 18.16 -8.58
C ASP A 68 -2.37 17.28 -9.37
N ALA A 69 -1.13 17.20 -8.91
CA ALA A 69 -0.09 16.41 -9.54
C ALA A 69 -0.06 14.94 -9.07
N MET A 70 -0.92 14.54 -8.12
CA MET A 70 -1.00 13.20 -7.54
C MET A 70 0.36 12.68 -7.05
N LEU A 71 1.07 13.56 -6.34
CA LEU A 71 2.39 13.28 -5.79
C LEU A 71 2.46 13.64 -4.32
N CYS A 72 3.29 12.91 -3.58
CA CYS A 72 3.60 13.23 -2.20
C CYS A 72 5.11 13.22 -1.95
N ALA A 73 5.56 14.14 -1.11
CA ALA A 73 6.87 14.10 -0.49
C ALA A 73 6.75 13.42 0.87
N MET A 74 7.60 12.46 1.17
CA MET A 74 7.59 11.70 2.42
C MET A 74 9.00 11.48 2.93
N GLU A 75 9.10 11.09 4.20
CA GLU A 75 10.34 10.69 4.85
C GLU A 75 11.13 9.67 4.01
N TYR A 76 12.44 9.92 3.87
CA TYR A 76 13.34 8.96 3.24
C TYR A 76 13.82 7.97 4.29
N MET A 77 13.49 6.70 4.09
CA MET A 77 13.96 5.59 4.93
C MET A 77 15.28 5.08 4.36
N ASP A 78 16.38 5.37 5.07
CA ASP A 78 17.71 4.96 4.61
C ASP A 78 17.84 3.43 4.59
N PRO A 79 18.12 2.80 3.43
CA PRO A 79 18.22 1.34 3.31
C PRO A 79 19.25 0.68 4.25
N GLU A 80 20.27 1.41 4.72
CA GLU A 80 21.24 0.87 5.68
C GLU A 80 20.58 0.58 7.04
N SER A 81 19.67 1.45 7.46
CA SER A 81 18.92 1.36 8.72
C SER A 81 17.51 0.77 8.55
N HIS A 82 16.97 0.80 7.34
CA HIS A 82 15.63 0.36 6.97
C HIS A 82 15.70 -0.65 5.81
N ARG A 83 16.24 -1.83 6.11
CA ARG A 83 16.40 -2.90 5.12
C ARG A 83 15.05 -3.45 4.69
N LEU A 84 14.93 -3.75 3.39
CA LEU A 84 13.75 -4.43 2.85
C LEU A 84 13.65 -5.84 3.42
N TRP A 85 12.52 -6.14 4.06
CA TRP A 85 12.31 -7.44 4.71
C TRP A 85 12.38 -8.60 3.70
N LYS A 86 11.88 -8.39 2.47
CA LYS A 86 11.99 -9.35 1.36
C LYS A 86 13.44 -9.71 1.06
N SER A 87 14.35 -8.72 1.03
CA SER A 87 15.77 -8.96 0.77
C SER A 87 16.43 -9.74 1.91
N GLU A 88 16.05 -9.47 3.15
CA GLU A 88 16.51 -10.24 4.31
C GLU A 88 16.03 -11.70 4.24
N LEU A 89 14.74 -11.93 3.93
CA LEU A 89 14.16 -13.27 3.79
C LEU A 89 14.80 -14.07 2.66
N LEU A 90 14.98 -13.47 1.48
CA LEU A 90 15.68 -14.12 0.35
C LEU A 90 17.15 -14.43 0.67
N GLY A 91 17.77 -13.63 1.54
CA GLY A 91 19.12 -13.87 2.06
C GLY A 91 19.18 -14.86 3.23
N GLY A 92 18.10 -15.58 3.53
CA GLY A 92 18.04 -16.56 4.61
C GLY A 92 17.98 -15.97 6.03
N ARG A 93 17.82 -14.64 6.16
CA ARG A 93 17.79 -13.94 7.45
C ARG A 93 16.35 -13.76 7.92
N ALA A 94 15.76 -14.84 8.40
CA ALA A 94 14.42 -14.83 8.98
C ALA A 94 14.46 -14.55 10.48
N ASN A 95 13.96 -13.39 10.89
CA ASN A 95 13.78 -13.04 12.30
C ASN A 95 12.27 -13.00 12.65
N PRO A 96 11.76 -13.92 13.47
CA PRO A 96 10.32 -14.00 13.78
C PRO A 96 9.79 -12.75 14.49
N ARG A 97 10.65 -11.96 15.13
CA ARG A 97 10.25 -10.68 15.74
C ARG A 97 9.69 -9.69 14.72
N HIS A 98 10.19 -9.68 13.47
CA HIS A 98 9.68 -8.78 12.42
C HIS A 98 8.22 -9.11 12.08
N ALA A 99 7.88 -10.40 11.97
CA ALA A 99 6.51 -10.85 11.73
C ALA A 99 5.59 -10.49 12.92
N ALA A 100 6.05 -10.75 14.16
CA ALA A 100 5.29 -10.40 15.37
C ALA A 100 5.03 -8.89 15.48
N GLN A 101 6.02 -8.05 15.20
CA GLN A 101 5.89 -6.59 15.21
C GLN A 101 4.95 -6.10 14.11
N THR A 102 5.06 -6.63 12.90
CA THR A 102 4.19 -6.30 11.77
C THR A 102 2.73 -6.64 12.10
N GLY A 103 2.47 -7.88 12.55
CA GLY A 103 1.13 -8.32 12.95
C GLY A 103 0.55 -7.51 14.09
N THR A 104 1.35 -7.19 15.10
CA THR A 104 0.92 -6.35 16.24
C THR A 104 0.52 -4.95 15.80
N ARG A 105 1.30 -4.30 14.93
CA ARG A 105 1.00 -2.95 14.44
C ARG A 105 -0.25 -2.95 13.58
N LEU A 106 -0.36 -3.88 12.63
CA LEU A 106 -1.55 -4.00 11.76
C LEU A 106 -2.81 -4.29 12.57
N GLY A 107 -2.75 -5.22 13.52
CA GLY A 107 -3.88 -5.52 14.40
C GLY A 107 -4.35 -4.29 15.18
N ARG A 108 -3.42 -3.47 15.70
CA ARG A 108 -3.75 -2.22 16.39
C ARG A 108 -4.36 -1.17 15.46
N ILE A 109 -3.82 -1.00 14.24
CA ILE A 109 -4.38 -0.09 13.24
C ILE A 109 -5.80 -0.52 12.91
N HIS A 110 -6.02 -1.79 12.56
CA HIS A 110 -7.33 -2.32 12.21
C HIS A 110 -8.34 -2.18 13.34
N ALA A 111 -7.95 -2.52 14.58
CA ALA A 111 -8.84 -2.45 15.74
C ALA A 111 -9.29 -1.00 16.02
N ARG A 112 -8.38 -0.03 15.93
CA ARG A 112 -8.70 1.38 16.17
C ARG A 112 -9.49 2.00 15.02
N ALA A 113 -9.16 1.65 13.77
CA ALA A 113 -9.87 2.13 12.59
C ALA A 113 -11.30 1.56 12.49
N ALA A 114 -11.54 0.33 12.95
CA ALA A 114 -12.84 -0.32 12.89
C ALA A 114 -13.93 0.42 13.68
N THR A 115 -13.56 1.18 14.71
CA THR A 115 -14.50 1.93 15.56
C THR A 115 -14.49 3.43 15.28
N SER A 116 -13.82 3.89 14.21
CA SER A 116 -13.67 5.30 13.89
C SER A 116 -14.48 5.68 12.65
N GLU A 117 -15.59 6.40 12.86
CA GLU A 117 -16.42 6.88 11.75
C GLU A 117 -15.68 7.93 10.90
N SER A 118 -14.81 8.74 11.51
CA SER A 118 -13.99 9.71 10.78
C SER A 118 -12.99 9.04 9.82
N ILE A 119 -12.38 7.92 10.25
CA ILE A 119 -11.52 7.14 9.36
C ILE A 119 -12.37 6.48 8.27
N LYS A 120 -13.49 5.84 8.61
CA LYS A 120 -14.36 5.22 7.62
C LYS A 120 -14.79 6.19 6.50
N ALA A 121 -15.17 7.42 6.86
CA ALA A 121 -15.56 8.46 5.91
C ALA A 121 -14.42 8.89 4.96
N ARG A 122 -13.15 8.70 5.35
CA ARG A 122 -11.98 9.06 4.52
C ARG A 122 -11.70 8.09 3.38
N PHE A 123 -12.24 6.87 3.40
CA PHE A 123 -11.94 5.84 2.40
C PHE A 123 -13.20 5.30 1.68
N PRO A 124 -13.92 6.13 0.89
CA PRO A 124 -15.18 5.72 0.25
C PRO A 124 -15.02 4.96 -1.08
N ARG A 125 -13.80 4.91 -1.65
CA ARG A 125 -13.56 4.46 -3.03
C ARG A 125 -13.15 2.99 -3.13
N ALA A 126 -14.13 2.10 -3.23
CA ALA A 126 -13.90 0.67 -3.43
C ALA A 126 -13.38 0.32 -4.84
N ASP A 127 -13.70 1.14 -5.84
CA ASP A 127 -13.26 1.00 -7.23
C ASP A 127 -11.73 1.05 -7.37
N ILE A 128 -11.06 1.94 -6.65
CA ILE A 128 -9.59 2.00 -6.67
C ILE A 128 -8.97 0.69 -6.17
N PHE A 129 -9.55 0.10 -5.13
CA PHE A 129 -9.08 -1.18 -4.60
C PHE A 129 -9.37 -2.34 -5.55
N GLN A 130 -10.52 -2.31 -6.25
CA GLN A 130 -10.82 -3.23 -7.32
C GLN A 130 -9.73 -3.17 -8.41
N ASP A 131 -9.50 -1.99 -8.99
CA ASP A 131 -8.61 -1.82 -10.15
C ASP A 131 -7.15 -2.17 -9.85
N ILE A 132 -6.65 -1.82 -8.65
CA ILE A 132 -5.22 -2.01 -8.33
C ILE A 132 -4.91 -3.29 -7.55
N ARG A 133 -5.91 -3.93 -6.92
CA ARG A 133 -5.68 -5.12 -6.08
C ARG A 133 -6.52 -6.31 -6.49
N LEU A 134 -7.84 -6.18 -6.60
CA LEU A 134 -8.68 -7.36 -6.79
C LEU A 134 -8.61 -7.86 -8.23
N GLU A 135 -8.69 -6.96 -9.21
CA GLU A 135 -8.61 -7.32 -10.61
C GLU A 135 -7.25 -7.96 -10.98
N PRO A 136 -6.09 -7.34 -10.68
CA PRO A 136 -4.81 -7.87 -11.15
C PRO A 136 -4.40 -9.18 -10.48
N TYR A 137 -4.88 -9.44 -9.24
CA TYR A 137 -4.47 -10.60 -8.45
C TYR A 137 -5.49 -11.74 -8.43
N LEU A 138 -6.79 -11.44 -8.36
CA LEU A 138 -7.82 -12.46 -8.21
C LEU A 138 -8.56 -12.69 -9.53
N VAL A 139 -9.07 -11.63 -10.17
CA VAL A 139 -9.84 -11.76 -11.43
C VAL A 139 -8.95 -12.25 -12.56
N ALA A 140 -7.81 -11.60 -12.80
CA ALA A 140 -6.87 -12.01 -13.86
C ALA A 140 -6.27 -13.40 -13.63
N THR A 141 -6.18 -13.85 -12.37
CA THR A 141 -5.77 -15.23 -12.04
C THR A 141 -6.90 -16.21 -12.33
N ALA A 142 -8.14 -15.86 -12.01
CA ALA A 142 -9.33 -16.68 -12.28
C ALA A 142 -9.46 -17.00 -13.78
N GLU A 143 -9.24 -16.01 -14.65
CA GLU A 143 -9.28 -16.16 -16.10
C GLU A 143 -8.27 -17.18 -16.65
N ARG A 144 -7.12 -17.35 -15.98
CA ARG A 144 -6.06 -18.29 -16.39
C ARG A 144 -6.20 -19.67 -15.77
N HIS A 145 -7.02 -19.80 -14.73
CA HIS A 145 -7.16 -21.01 -13.93
C HIS A 145 -8.65 -21.35 -13.76
N SER A 146 -9.27 -21.83 -14.84
CA SER A 146 -10.72 -22.13 -14.89
C SER A 146 -11.20 -23.08 -13.80
N ASN A 147 -10.34 -24.00 -13.33
CA ASN A 147 -10.65 -24.91 -12.23
C ASN A 147 -10.74 -24.22 -10.85
N LEU A 148 -10.25 -22.98 -10.72
CA LEU A 148 -10.28 -22.17 -9.49
C LEU A 148 -11.12 -20.89 -9.64
N GLU A 149 -11.71 -20.66 -10.82
CA GLU A 149 -12.37 -19.40 -11.18
C GLU A 149 -13.44 -19.01 -10.15
N GLY A 150 -14.34 -19.94 -9.83
CA GLY A 150 -15.41 -19.69 -8.85
C GLY A 150 -14.91 -19.30 -7.47
N GLU A 151 -13.82 -19.93 -7.00
CA GLU A 151 -13.23 -19.64 -5.68
C GLU A 151 -12.57 -18.25 -5.67
N LEU A 152 -11.82 -17.91 -6.71
CA LEU A 152 -11.11 -16.63 -6.82
C LEU A 152 -12.08 -15.45 -7.00
N LEU A 153 -13.11 -15.60 -7.82
CA LEU A 153 -14.14 -14.56 -7.99
C LEU A 153 -14.98 -14.38 -6.72
N SER A 154 -15.28 -15.48 -6.01
CA SER A 154 -15.94 -15.43 -4.69
C SER A 154 -15.08 -14.70 -3.65
N LEU A 155 -13.78 -15.00 -3.61
CA LEU A 155 -12.84 -14.31 -2.73
C LEU A 155 -12.79 -12.81 -3.07
N SER A 156 -12.67 -12.46 -4.36
CA SER A 156 -12.66 -11.08 -4.83
C SER A 156 -13.90 -10.32 -4.37
N ARG A 157 -15.09 -10.89 -4.60
CA ARG A 157 -16.37 -10.29 -4.20
C ARG A 157 -16.45 -10.08 -2.70
N ARG A 158 -16.18 -11.13 -1.92
CA ARG A 158 -16.22 -11.06 -0.45
C ARG A 158 -15.25 -10.00 0.08
N THR A 159 -14.05 -9.91 -0.48
CA THR A 159 -13.06 -8.91 -0.09
C THR A 159 -13.51 -7.49 -0.46
N ALA A 160 -14.17 -7.28 -1.60
CA ALA A 160 -14.74 -5.99 -1.99
C ALA A 160 -15.91 -5.54 -1.09
N GLU A 161 -16.77 -6.48 -0.70
CA GLU A 161 -17.98 -6.20 0.09
C GLU A 161 -17.70 -6.05 1.60
N THR A 162 -16.55 -6.53 2.08
CA THR A 162 -16.20 -6.48 3.51
C THR A 162 -15.58 -5.14 3.90
N THR A 163 -16.40 -4.23 4.42
CA THR A 163 -15.97 -2.86 4.82
C THR A 163 -15.87 -2.68 6.34
N LEU A 164 -15.12 -3.56 7.01
CA LEU A 164 -15.04 -3.58 8.49
C LEU A 164 -14.04 -2.57 9.09
N THR A 165 -12.98 -2.24 8.36
CA THR A 165 -11.89 -1.38 8.86
C THR A 165 -11.07 -0.83 7.71
N MET A 166 -10.28 0.22 7.96
CA MET A 166 -9.26 0.69 7.03
C MET A 166 -8.13 -0.35 6.95
N ILE A 167 -7.80 -0.78 5.74
CA ILE A 167 -6.71 -1.73 5.47
C ILE A 167 -5.57 -1.05 4.71
N HIS A 168 -4.36 -1.62 4.78
CA HIS A 168 -3.27 -1.23 3.88
C HIS A 168 -3.51 -1.71 2.43
N GLY A 169 -4.19 -2.85 2.27
CA GLY A 169 -4.51 -3.41 0.95
C GLY A 169 -3.36 -4.11 0.19
N ASP A 170 -2.14 -4.16 0.73
CA ASP A 170 -0.97 -4.82 0.12
C ASP A 170 0.17 -5.08 1.11
N VAL A 171 -0.18 -5.58 2.30
CA VAL A 171 0.85 -5.92 3.28
C VAL A 171 1.63 -7.13 2.77
N SER A 172 2.90 -6.92 2.45
CA SER A 172 3.85 -7.97 2.13
C SER A 172 5.23 -7.58 2.64
N PRO A 173 6.22 -8.50 2.65
CA PRO A 173 7.59 -8.17 3.08
C PRO A 173 8.34 -7.18 2.16
N LYS A 174 7.69 -6.62 1.13
CA LYS A 174 8.32 -5.77 0.11
C LYS A 174 8.60 -4.36 0.60
#